data_AF-A0A1Q6QBL5-F1
#
_entry.id   AF-A0A1Q6QBL5-F1
#
_cell.length_a   1.000
_cell.length_b   1.000
_cell.length_c   1.000
_cell.angle_alpha   90.00
_cell.angle_beta   90.00
_cell.angle_gamma   90.00
#
_symmetry.space_group_name_H-M   'P 1'
#
loop_
_entity.id
_entity.type
_entity.pdbx_description
1 polymer ?
#
loop_
_entity_poly.entity_id
_entity_poly.type
_entity_poly.pdbx_seq_one_letter_code
_entity_poly.pdbx_strand_id
1 'polypeptide(L)'
;MTGREKLSDAELSKKLGHYQKMSRVWILVGLFGALSGTVSYFAVQDTALKAILTGVLFFGGVCCAVFLGGSAQKKLKALIQEQFGDFFRAEWEKAFGPDMRTPEMCVDEPFLRTFHLLDGQWEECTVENFHEGDYRGVHFSAANVRLDHVYERVCGHEGYETCREMVFKGLVLRCETRTSAPSPVLVNARTEDSPRGAATGDELFDRCFCVTAEPEQDALFLLTPQFMELLNEFRQRVEGQLLGFRWEGRVFSLAVETDYGFAAVASNVDLRDLDALRRSYCASLHAMEETLDLLLKNTALFAARD
;
A
#
# COMPACT_ATOMS: atom_id res chain seq x y z
N MET A 1 27.75 2.61 19.09
CA MET A 1 26.35 2.98 18.79
C MET A 1 25.80 3.72 19.98
N THR A 2 25.60 5.03 19.87
CA THR A 2 25.04 5.86 20.94
C THR A 2 23.57 5.49 21.12
N GLY A 3 23.29 4.61 22.09
CA GLY A 3 21.93 4.36 22.55
C GLY A 3 21.37 5.65 23.12
N ARG A 4 20.53 6.34 22.35
CA ARG A 4 19.77 7.49 22.84
C ARG A 4 18.78 6.96 23.87
N GLU A 5 18.68 7.65 25.00
CA GLU A 5 17.88 7.27 26.16
C GLU A 5 16.42 7.01 25.74
N LYS A 6 15.88 5.81 26.03
CA LYS A 6 14.45 5.51 25.84
C LYS A 6 13.66 6.46 26.73
N LEU A 7 12.73 7.21 26.14
CA LEU A 7 11.92 8.17 26.88
C LEU A 7 10.98 7.41 27.83
N SER A 8 10.64 8.02 28.96
CA SER A 8 9.56 7.47 29.78
C SER A 8 8.24 7.53 29.01
N ASP A 9 7.35 6.57 29.25
CA ASP A 9 6.06 6.47 28.54
C ASP A 9 5.24 7.77 28.64
N ALA A 10 5.32 8.48 29.78
CA ALA A 10 4.65 9.76 29.99
C ALA A 10 5.23 10.89 29.10
N GLU A 11 6.55 10.96 28.98
CA GLU A 11 7.23 11.95 28.13
C GLU A 11 7.02 11.65 26.65
N LEU A 12 7.04 10.36 26.28
CA LEU A 12 6.80 9.91 24.92
C LEU A 12 5.36 10.20 24.49
N SER A 13 4.38 9.81 25.30
CA SER A 13 2.96 10.10 25.05
C SER A 13 2.72 11.61 24.87
N LYS A 14 3.32 12.44 25.72
CA LYS A 14 3.24 13.90 25.61
C LYS A 14 3.86 14.43 24.31
N LYS A 15 5.03 13.94 23.92
CA LYS A 15 5.69 14.34 22.66
C LYS A 15 4.91 13.89 21.43
N LEU A 16 4.46 12.63 21.39
CA LEU A 16 3.64 12.09 20.30
C LEU A 16 2.33 12.89 20.16
N GLY A 17 1.65 13.16 21.27
CA GLY A 17 0.46 13.99 21.29
C GLY A 17 0.70 15.42 20.81
N HIS A 18 1.81 16.02 21.21
CA HIS A 18 2.18 17.36 20.76
C HIS A 18 2.38 17.41 19.24
N TYR A 19 3.16 16.47 18.67
CA TYR A 19 3.40 16.42 17.23
C TYR A 19 2.16 16.03 16.42
N GLN A 20 1.36 15.07 16.91
CA GLN A 20 0.12 14.66 16.24
C GLN A 20 -0.90 15.82 16.22
N LYS A 21 -1.08 16.52 17.35
CA LYS A 21 -1.95 17.70 17.42
C LYS A 21 -1.43 18.84 16.54
N MET A 22 -0.13 19.15 16.64
CA MET A 22 0.50 20.19 15.83
C MET A 22 0.32 19.93 14.34
N SER A 23 0.56 18.68 13.89
CA SER A 23 0.39 18.32 12.50
C SER A 23 -1.07 18.44 12.02
N ARG A 24 -2.03 17.89 12.78
CA ARG A 24 -3.46 18.00 12.45
C ARG A 24 -3.91 19.46 12.35
N VAL A 25 -3.48 20.31 13.28
CA VAL A 25 -3.82 21.74 13.28
C VAL A 25 -3.24 22.43 12.04
N TRP A 26 -1.96 22.24 11.72
CA TRP A 26 -1.35 22.91 10.56
C TRP A 26 -1.89 22.41 9.22
N ILE A 27 -2.24 21.13 9.11
CA ILE A 27 -2.91 20.59 7.92
C ILE A 27 -4.29 21.22 7.74
N LEU A 28 -5.10 21.30 8.81
CA LEU A 28 -6.41 21.94 8.76
C LEU A 28 -6.32 23.44 8.44
N VAL A 29 -5.43 24.17 9.12
CA VAL A 29 -5.16 25.59 8.83
C VAL A 29 -4.74 25.76 7.38
N GLY A 30 -3.89 24.88 6.87
CA GLY A 30 -3.44 24.91 5.49
C GLY A 30 -4.56 24.66 4.48
N LEU A 31 -5.44 23.69 4.75
CA LEU A 31 -6.58 23.36 3.91
C LEU A 31 -7.62 24.48 3.88
N PHE A 32 -7.97 25.05 5.03
CA PHE A 32 -8.85 26.23 5.08
C PHE A 32 -8.22 27.46 4.44
N GLY A 33 -6.92 27.67 4.63
CA GLY A 33 -6.15 28.73 3.95
C GLY A 33 -6.23 28.59 2.44
N ALA A 34 -5.91 27.40 1.90
CA ALA A 34 -5.99 27.11 0.48
C ALA A 34 -7.40 27.33 -0.08
N LEU A 35 -8.42 26.76 0.58
CA LEU A 35 -9.81 26.91 0.16
C LEU A 35 -10.27 28.37 0.18
N SER A 36 -9.93 29.12 1.24
CA SER A 36 -10.28 30.54 1.35
C SER A 36 -9.57 31.41 0.31
N GLY A 37 -8.32 31.06 -0.04
CA GLY A 37 -7.58 31.70 -1.13
C GLY A 37 -8.23 31.43 -2.49
N THR A 38 -8.66 30.20 -2.77
CA THR A 38 -9.39 29.84 -3.99
C THR A 38 -10.72 30.60 -4.08
N VAL A 39 -11.50 30.65 -3.00
CA VAL A 39 -12.78 31.40 -2.98
C VAL A 39 -12.54 32.91 -3.17
N SER A 40 -11.50 33.47 -2.55
CA SER A 40 -11.14 34.89 -2.68
C SER A 40 -10.82 35.30 -4.10
N TYR A 41 -10.20 34.41 -4.88
CA TYR A 41 -9.89 34.65 -6.29
C TYR A 41 -11.15 34.93 -7.13
N PHE A 42 -12.25 34.21 -6.86
CA PHE A 42 -13.53 34.37 -7.55
C PHE A 42 -14.41 35.47 -6.95
N ALA A 43 -14.36 35.67 -5.63
CA ALA A 43 -15.26 36.58 -4.93
C ALA A 43 -14.82 38.06 -4.98
N VAL A 44 -13.51 38.33 -5.07
CA VAL A 44 -12.99 39.71 -5.06
C VAL A 44 -12.94 40.26 -6.49
N GLN A 45 -13.43 41.47 -6.72
CA GLN A 45 -13.36 42.13 -8.03
C GLN A 45 -12.12 43.00 -8.20
N ASP A 46 -11.63 43.60 -7.11
CA ASP A 46 -10.42 44.42 -7.12
C ASP A 46 -9.18 43.56 -7.37
N THR A 47 -8.44 43.87 -8.43
CA THR A 47 -7.29 43.08 -8.89
C THR A 47 -6.14 43.06 -7.88
N ALA A 48 -5.87 44.17 -7.20
CA ALA A 48 -4.77 44.27 -6.24
C ALA A 48 -5.10 43.51 -4.95
N LEU A 49 -6.31 43.70 -4.42
CA LEU A 49 -6.79 42.99 -3.24
C LEU A 49 -6.93 41.49 -3.52
N LYS A 50 -7.42 41.11 -4.69
CA LYS A 50 -7.49 39.71 -5.16
C LYS A 50 -6.13 39.05 -5.16
N ALA A 51 -5.13 39.68 -5.77
CA ALA A 51 -3.78 39.13 -5.86
C ALA A 51 -3.15 38.94 -4.48
N ILE A 52 -3.29 39.93 -3.58
CA ILE A 52 -2.77 39.86 -2.22
C ILE A 52 -3.48 38.76 -1.41
N LEU A 53 -4.82 38.73 -1.45
CA LEU A 53 -5.61 37.81 -0.65
C LEU A 53 -5.44 36.36 -1.12
N THR A 54 -5.46 36.13 -2.44
CA THR A 54 -5.14 34.83 -3.03
C THR A 54 -3.71 34.45 -2.70
N GLY A 55 -2.75 35.36 -2.89
CA GLY A 55 -1.34 35.14 -2.60
C GLY A 55 -1.09 34.68 -1.16
N VAL A 56 -1.62 35.41 -0.19
CA VAL A 56 -1.40 35.13 1.23
C VAL A 56 -2.18 33.92 1.70
N LEU A 57 -3.48 33.81 1.37
CA LEU A 57 -4.31 32.72 1.87
C LEU A 57 -3.98 31.39 1.18
N PHE A 58 -3.87 31.41 -0.16
CA PHE A 58 -3.61 30.18 -0.91
C PHE A 58 -2.19 29.66 -0.66
N PHE A 59 -1.16 30.45 -0.96
CA PHE A 59 0.22 29.99 -0.78
C PHE A 59 0.59 29.86 0.70
N GLY A 60 0.09 30.75 1.56
CA GLY A 60 0.26 30.59 3.01
C GLY A 60 -0.39 29.31 3.52
N GLY A 61 -1.59 28.98 3.03
CA GLY A 61 -2.29 27.73 3.34
C GLY A 61 -1.51 26.50 2.88
N VAL A 62 -1.11 26.44 1.61
CA VAL A 62 -0.29 25.35 1.06
C VAL A 62 1.02 25.18 1.85
N CYS A 63 1.72 26.28 2.13
CA CYS A 63 2.96 26.25 2.92
C CYS A 63 2.73 25.70 4.34
N CYS A 64 1.63 26.08 5.01
CA CYS A 64 1.28 25.56 6.33
C CYS A 64 1.03 24.05 6.30
N ALA A 65 0.27 23.55 5.33
CA ALA A 65 -0.02 22.13 5.21
C ALA A 65 1.26 21.31 4.92
N VAL A 66 2.04 21.72 3.91
CA VAL A 66 3.19 20.95 3.42
C VAL A 66 4.39 21.05 4.37
N PHE A 67 4.82 22.26 4.72
CA PHE A 67 6.06 22.43 5.50
C PHE A 67 5.82 22.23 6.99
N LEU A 68 4.80 22.84 7.57
CA LEU A 68 4.57 22.73 9.03
C LEU A 68 3.87 21.43 9.39
N GLY A 69 2.77 21.11 8.70
CA GLY A 69 2.04 19.86 8.86
C GLY A 69 2.90 18.63 8.51
N GLY A 70 3.53 18.65 7.34
CA GLY A 70 4.37 17.56 6.85
C GLY A 70 5.67 17.37 7.65
N SER A 71 6.35 18.44 8.08
CA SER A 71 7.55 18.26 8.92
C SER A 71 7.21 17.69 10.30
N ALA A 72 6.07 18.05 10.88
CA ALA A 72 5.58 17.47 12.13
C ALA A 72 5.27 15.97 11.96
N GLN A 73 4.67 15.56 10.84
CA GLN A 73 4.48 14.13 10.52
C GLN A 73 5.80 13.38 10.40
N LYS A 74 6.80 13.94 9.70
CA LYS A 74 8.12 13.31 9.56
C LYS A 74 8.79 13.08 10.92
N LYS A 75 8.74 14.08 11.81
CA LYS A 75 9.26 13.96 13.19
C LYS A 75 8.49 12.92 14.01
N LEU A 76 7.16 12.88 13.85
CA LEU A 76 6.30 11.90 14.51
C LEU A 76 6.64 10.46 14.09
N LYS A 77 6.71 10.19 12.77
CA LYS A 77 7.11 8.88 12.23
C LYS A 77 8.51 8.47 12.73
N ALA A 78 9.47 9.39 12.70
CA ALA A 78 10.83 9.14 13.18
C ALA A 78 10.87 8.78 14.68
N LEU A 79 10.10 9.47 15.52
CA LEU A 79 10.01 9.18 16.95
C LEU A 79 9.36 7.82 17.23
N ILE A 80 8.30 7.46 16.50
CA ILE A 80 7.69 6.14 16.61
C ILE A 80 8.71 5.07 16.27
N GLN A 81 9.44 5.22 15.16
CA GLN A 81 10.46 4.25 14.76
C GLN A 81 11.60 4.16 15.77
N GLU A 82 12.04 5.30 16.32
CA GLU A 82 13.11 5.34 17.34
C GLU A 82 12.72 4.64 18.64
N GLN A 83 11.45 4.74 19.08
CA GLN A 83 11.02 4.22 20.38
C GLN A 83 10.38 2.82 20.29
N PHE A 84 9.64 2.55 19.22
CA PHE A 84 8.90 1.30 19.02
C PHE A 84 9.53 0.38 17.98
N GLY A 85 10.58 0.79 17.27
CA GLY A 85 11.20 -0.05 16.24
C GLY A 85 11.70 -1.40 16.75
N ASP A 86 12.20 -1.47 17.99
CA ASP A 86 12.57 -2.74 18.63
C ASP A 86 11.36 -3.63 18.89
N PHE A 87 10.25 -3.04 19.34
CA PHE A 87 9.00 -3.74 19.59
C PHE A 87 8.38 -4.26 18.29
N PHE A 88 8.34 -3.41 17.26
CA PHE A 88 7.83 -3.80 15.94
C PHE A 88 8.63 -4.96 15.35
N ARG A 89 9.97 -4.86 15.39
CA ARG A 89 10.85 -5.95 14.94
C ARG A 89 10.62 -7.23 15.75
N ALA A 90 10.49 -7.14 17.08
CA ALA A 90 10.27 -8.31 17.93
C ALA A 90 8.92 -9.00 17.67
N GLU A 91 7.83 -8.23 17.54
CA GLU A 91 6.52 -8.81 17.22
C GLU A 91 6.46 -9.34 15.78
N TRP A 92 7.15 -8.70 14.83
CA TRP A 92 7.35 -9.22 13.48
C TRP A 92 8.07 -10.57 13.50
N GLU A 93 9.25 -10.63 14.11
CA GLU A 93 10.08 -11.84 14.17
C GLU A 93 9.39 -12.99 14.90
N LYS A 94 8.56 -12.66 15.88
CA LYS A 94 7.73 -13.63 16.60
C LYS A 94 6.63 -14.24 15.72
N ALA A 95 6.01 -13.44 14.84
CA ALA A 95 4.93 -13.90 13.97
C ALA A 95 5.46 -14.60 12.70
N PHE A 96 6.53 -14.06 12.11
CA PHE A 96 6.98 -14.42 10.76
C PHE A 96 8.46 -14.79 10.65
N GLY A 97 9.16 -14.94 11.78
CA GLY A 97 10.58 -15.26 11.76
C GLY A 97 11.47 -14.09 11.28
N PRO A 98 12.78 -14.35 11.06
CA PRO A 98 13.73 -13.31 10.71
C PRO A 98 13.45 -12.69 9.34
N ASP A 99 13.68 -11.38 9.21
CA ASP A 99 13.59 -10.66 7.94
C ASP A 99 14.72 -11.06 6.98
N MET A 100 14.40 -11.85 5.96
CA MET A 100 15.37 -12.52 5.08
C MET A 100 15.94 -11.64 3.96
N ARG A 101 15.13 -10.71 3.41
CA ARG A 101 15.49 -9.75 2.36
C ARG A 101 16.22 -10.34 1.15
N THR A 102 15.66 -11.40 0.58
CA THR A 102 16.18 -12.02 -0.64
C THR A 102 15.82 -11.19 -1.88
N PRO A 103 16.70 -11.13 -2.89
CA PRO A 103 16.40 -10.43 -4.14
C PRO A 103 15.14 -10.96 -4.85
N GLU A 104 14.89 -12.26 -4.76
CA GLU A 104 13.79 -12.94 -5.45
C GLU A 104 12.41 -12.55 -4.92
N MET A 105 12.32 -12.19 -3.63
CA MET A 105 11.08 -11.81 -2.95
C MET A 105 10.92 -10.31 -2.77
N CYS A 106 11.85 -9.50 -3.32
CA CYS A 106 11.77 -8.05 -3.21
C CYS A 106 10.47 -7.50 -3.84
N VAL A 107 9.83 -6.56 -3.15
CA VAL A 107 8.76 -5.74 -3.73
C VAL A 107 9.32 -4.34 -3.90
N ASP A 108 9.78 -4.04 -5.12
CA ASP A 108 10.31 -2.74 -5.51
C ASP A 108 9.67 -2.27 -6.82
N GLU A 109 9.99 -1.05 -7.25
CA GLU A 109 9.46 -0.51 -8.51
C GLU A 109 9.81 -1.40 -9.73
N PRO A 110 11.05 -1.88 -9.92
CA PRO A 110 11.37 -2.82 -11.00
C PRO A 110 10.46 -4.05 -11.02
N PHE A 111 10.21 -4.68 -9.87
CA PHE A 111 9.26 -5.78 -9.78
C PHE A 111 7.83 -5.33 -10.13
N LEU A 112 7.36 -4.20 -9.61
CA LEU A 112 5.99 -3.75 -9.89
C LEU A 112 5.77 -3.44 -11.38
N ARG A 113 6.80 -3.01 -12.10
CA ARG A 113 6.76 -2.87 -13.57
C ARG A 113 6.62 -4.23 -14.27
N THR A 114 7.32 -5.26 -13.81
CA THR A 114 7.19 -6.63 -14.38
C THR A 114 5.96 -7.38 -13.88
N PHE A 115 5.37 -6.93 -12.78
CA PHE A 115 4.13 -7.47 -12.26
C PHE A 115 2.93 -7.16 -13.18
N HIS A 116 3.07 -6.17 -14.08
CA HIS A 116 2.03 -5.72 -15.03
C HIS A 116 0.67 -5.44 -14.38
N LEU A 117 0.69 -5.01 -13.11
CA LEU A 117 -0.48 -4.50 -12.42
C LEU A 117 -0.77 -3.09 -12.96
N LEU A 118 -2.00 -2.89 -13.47
CA LEU A 118 -2.43 -1.62 -14.07
C LEU A 118 -1.41 -1.12 -15.12
N ASP A 119 -1.01 -2.01 -16.02
CA ASP A 119 0.08 -1.76 -16.97
C ASP A 119 -0.16 -0.49 -17.80
N GLY A 120 0.83 0.39 -17.84
CA GLY A 120 0.75 1.69 -18.50
C GLY A 120 -0.16 2.74 -17.85
N GLN A 121 -0.69 2.49 -16.64
CA GLN A 121 -1.59 3.44 -15.95
C GLN A 121 -0.93 4.21 -14.80
N TRP A 122 0.38 4.08 -14.61
CA TRP A 122 1.09 4.74 -13.52
C TRP A 122 2.55 5.06 -13.86
N GLU A 123 3.06 6.14 -13.26
CA GLU A 123 4.40 6.67 -13.49
C GLU A 123 5.20 6.73 -12.20
N GLU A 124 4.55 7.05 -11.07
CA GLU A 124 5.19 7.13 -9.75
C GLU A 124 4.77 5.94 -8.87
N CYS A 125 5.73 5.35 -8.16
CA CYS A 125 5.53 4.24 -7.24
C CYS A 125 6.13 4.56 -5.86
N THR A 126 5.38 4.24 -4.81
CA THR A 126 5.85 4.27 -3.42
C THR A 126 5.67 2.90 -2.79
N VAL A 127 6.73 2.37 -2.20
CA VAL A 127 6.71 1.13 -1.40
C VAL A 127 7.06 1.46 0.05
N GLU A 128 6.19 1.07 0.99
CA GLU A 128 6.39 1.23 2.43
C GLU A 128 6.22 -0.12 3.16
N ASN A 129 6.92 -0.26 4.29
CA ASN A 129 6.89 -1.45 5.17
C ASN A 129 7.07 -2.78 4.40
N PHE A 130 8.05 -2.84 3.51
CA PHE A 130 8.48 -4.11 2.94
C PHE A 130 9.07 -5.00 4.03
N HIS A 131 8.53 -6.20 4.16
CA HIS A 131 9.02 -7.24 5.05
C HIS A 131 8.99 -8.60 4.37
N GLU A 132 9.97 -9.44 4.69
CA GLU A 132 10.08 -10.81 4.23
C GLU A 132 10.16 -11.75 5.44
N GLY A 133 9.59 -12.94 5.33
CA GLY A 133 9.51 -13.85 6.45
C GLY A 133 9.06 -15.26 6.05
N ASP A 134 8.90 -16.11 7.05
CA ASP A 134 8.33 -17.44 6.92
C ASP A 134 7.03 -17.51 7.70
N TYR A 135 6.00 -18.07 7.10
CA TYR A 135 4.75 -18.35 7.79
C TYR A 135 4.33 -19.79 7.50
N ARG A 136 4.33 -20.61 8.55
CA ARG A 136 4.03 -22.06 8.48
C ARG A 136 4.89 -22.81 7.47
N GLY A 137 6.18 -22.47 7.36
CA GLY A 137 7.14 -23.10 6.46
C GLY A 137 7.04 -22.63 5.00
N VAL A 138 6.30 -21.56 4.76
CA VAL A 138 6.17 -20.90 3.45
C VAL A 138 6.87 -19.56 3.50
N HIS A 139 7.89 -19.43 2.66
CA HIS A 139 8.60 -18.18 2.46
C HIS A 139 7.68 -17.16 1.78
N PHE A 140 7.53 -15.98 2.36
CA PHE A 140 6.68 -14.91 1.81
C PHE A 140 7.32 -13.53 2.01
N SER A 141 6.85 -12.56 1.24
CA SER A 141 7.14 -11.15 1.46
C SER A 141 5.91 -10.30 1.19
N ALA A 142 5.83 -9.15 1.82
CA ALA A 142 4.73 -8.22 1.62
C ALA A 142 5.17 -6.77 1.76
N ALA A 143 4.49 -5.88 1.06
CA ALA A 143 4.68 -4.44 1.19
C ALA A 143 3.39 -3.66 0.95
N ASN A 144 3.29 -2.48 1.56
CA ASN A 144 2.28 -1.50 1.20
C ASN A 144 2.76 -0.76 -0.05
N VAL A 145 1.95 -0.77 -1.09
CA VAL A 145 2.27 -0.16 -2.38
C VAL A 145 1.24 0.90 -2.72
N ARG A 146 1.72 2.03 -3.23
CA ARG A 146 0.90 3.09 -3.82
C ARG A 146 1.43 3.40 -5.21
N LEU A 147 0.54 3.43 -6.19
CA LEU A 147 0.84 3.81 -7.57
C LEU A 147 0.04 5.06 -7.93
N ASP A 148 0.71 6.04 -8.52
CA ASP A 148 0.11 7.30 -8.94
C ASP A 148 0.31 7.49 -10.45
N HIS A 149 -0.78 7.80 -11.15
CA HIS A 149 -0.76 8.30 -12.51
C HIS A 149 -0.36 9.78 -12.51
N VAL A 150 0.65 10.12 -13.29
CA VAL A 150 1.17 11.48 -13.44
C VAL A 150 0.90 11.96 -14.85
N TYR A 151 0.10 13.01 -14.97
CA TYR A 151 -0.26 13.59 -16.26
C TYR A 151 -0.16 15.11 -16.25
N GLU A 152 0.06 15.70 -17.42
CA GLU A 152 0.06 17.14 -17.58
C GLU A 152 -1.34 17.63 -17.97
N ARG A 153 -1.86 18.57 -17.20
CA ARG A 153 -3.11 19.26 -17.49
C ARG A 153 -2.83 20.65 -18.02
N VAL A 154 -3.36 20.98 -19.19
CA VAL A 154 -3.27 22.33 -19.74
C VAL A 154 -4.18 23.27 -18.95
N CYS A 155 -3.62 24.33 -18.41
CA CYS A 155 -4.28 25.38 -17.66
C CYS A 155 -4.13 26.73 -18.37
N GLY A 156 -5.24 27.25 -18.93
CA GLY A 156 -5.28 28.61 -19.49
C GLY A 156 -4.28 28.85 -20.62
N HIS A 157 -3.91 30.12 -20.84
CA HIS A 157 -3.26 30.52 -22.09
C HIS A 157 -1.84 29.98 -22.30
N GLU A 158 -1.04 29.66 -21.28
CA GLU A 158 0.33 29.10 -21.45
C GLU A 158 0.84 28.29 -20.23
N GLY A 159 -0.02 27.61 -19.46
CA GLY A 159 0.40 26.84 -18.28
C GLY A 159 0.17 25.33 -18.42
N TYR A 160 1.16 24.53 -18.03
CA TYR A 160 0.97 23.10 -17.74
C TYR A 160 1.02 22.89 -16.23
N GLU A 161 0.09 22.10 -15.69
CA GLU A 161 0.09 21.63 -14.31
C GLU A 161 0.34 20.12 -14.29
N THR A 162 1.36 19.66 -13.57
CA THR A 162 1.58 18.23 -13.32
C THR A 162 0.58 17.75 -12.26
N CYS A 163 -0.41 16.99 -12.69
CA CYS A 163 -1.40 16.36 -11.82
C CYS A 163 -0.93 14.96 -11.40
N ARG A 164 -1.37 14.53 -10.21
CA ARG A 164 -1.15 13.18 -9.69
C ARG A 164 -2.49 12.60 -9.28
N GLU A 165 -2.82 11.43 -9.81
CA GLU A 165 -4.02 10.67 -9.48
C GLU A 165 -3.61 9.32 -8.90
N MET A 166 -4.08 8.99 -7.71
CA MET A 166 -3.81 7.68 -7.12
C MET A 166 -4.66 6.63 -7.85
N VAL A 167 -4.00 5.67 -8.49
CA VAL A 167 -4.66 4.58 -9.23
C VAL A 167 -4.62 3.26 -8.48
N PHE A 168 -3.72 3.13 -7.50
CA PHE A 168 -3.67 1.97 -6.61
C PHE A 168 -3.14 2.34 -5.24
N LYS A 169 -3.75 1.76 -4.21
CA LYS A 169 -3.21 1.73 -2.86
C LYS A 169 -3.61 0.42 -2.19
N GLY A 170 -2.63 -0.33 -1.73
CA GLY A 170 -2.93 -1.58 -1.04
C GLY A 170 -1.71 -2.42 -0.73
N LEU A 171 -1.95 -3.72 -0.63
CA LEU A 171 -0.99 -4.73 -0.24
C LEU A 171 -0.54 -5.53 -1.46
N VAL A 172 0.76 -5.66 -1.63
CA VAL A 172 1.35 -6.64 -2.55
C VAL A 172 1.98 -7.74 -1.71
N LEU A 173 1.50 -8.98 -1.92
CA LEU A 173 1.94 -10.17 -1.21
C LEU A 173 2.58 -11.14 -2.21
N ARG A 174 3.73 -11.70 -1.84
CA ARG A 174 4.44 -12.72 -2.62
C ARG A 174 4.63 -13.94 -1.74
N CYS A 175 4.34 -15.13 -2.25
CA CYS A 175 4.53 -16.39 -1.56
C CYS A 175 5.28 -17.38 -2.45
N GLU A 176 6.23 -18.09 -1.85
CA GLU A 176 6.86 -19.23 -2.50
C GLU A 176 5.83 -20.36 -2.69
N THR A 177 5.84 -20.96 -3.87
CA THR A 177 4.97 -22.08 -4.23
C THR A 177 5.80 -23.35 -4.42
N ARG A 178 5.21 -24.48 -4.03
CA ARG A 178 5.74 -25.81 -4.34
C ARG A 178 5.70 -26.11 -5.83
N THR A 179 4.59 -25.74 -6.47
CA THR A 179 4.41 -25.88 -7.92
C THR A 179 5.13 -24.74 -8.63
N SER A 180 5.97 -25.08 -9.60
CA SER A 180 6.57 -24.08 -10.49
C SER A 180 5.64 -23.83 -11.66
N ALA A 181 5.35 -22.57 -11.94
CA ALA A 181 4.73 -22.16 -13.18
C ALA A 181 5.69 -22.48 -14.36
N PRO A 182 5.23 -23.17 -15.41
CA PRO A 182 6.05 -23.48 -16.58
C PRO A 182 6.35 -22.22 -17.43
N SER A 183 5.43 -21.26 -17.44
CA SER A 183 5.58 -19.92 -18.01
C SER A 183 4.91 -18.89 -17.09
N PRO A 184 5.23 -17.59 -17.20
CA PRO A 184 4.55 -16.55 -16.43
C PRO A 184 3.05 -16.51 -16.74
N VAL A 185 2.23 -16.63 -15.71
CA VAL A 185 0.77 -16.50 -15.80
C VAL A 185 0.36 -15.23 -15.08
N LEU A 186 -0.20 -14.29 -15.82
CA LEU A 186 -0.73 -13.04 -15.31
C LEU A 186 -2.26 -13.08 -15.31
N VAL A 187 -2.86 -12.65 -14.21
CA VAL A 187 -4.30 -12.54 -14.05
C VAL A 187 -4.62 -11.17 -13.50
N ASN A 188 -5.36 -10.37 -14.26
CA ASN A 188 -5.76 -9.02 -13.88
C ASN A 188 -7.28 -8.91 -13.80
N ALA A 189 -7.79 -8.08 -12.90
CA ALA A 189 -9.21 -7.75 -12.82
C ALA A 189 -9.69 -7.19 -14.17
N ARG A 190 -10.84 -7.67 -14.63
CA ARG A 190 -11.38 -7.29 -15.93
C ARG A 190 -11.96 -5.88 -15.87
N THR A 191 -11.52 -5.06 -16.82
CA THR A 191 -12.05 -3.72 -17.14
C THR A 191 -12.70 -3.75 -18.53
N GLU A 192 -13.38 -2.66 -18.92
CA GLU A 192 -13.99 -2.53 -20.26
C GLU A 192 -12.97 -2.68 -21.39
N ASP A 193 -11.73 -2.21 -21.18
CA ASP A 193 -10.64 -2.25 -22.16
C ASP A 193 -9.79 -3.53 -22.07
N SER A 194 -10.14 -4.46 -21.17
CA SER A 194 -9.35 -5.68 -20.99
C SER A 194 -9.41 -6.57 -22.23
N PRO A 195 -8.29 -7.20 -22.61
CA PRO A 195 -8.29 -8.18 -23.68
C PRO A 195 -9.17 -9.38 -23.32
N ARG A 196 -9.45 -10.24 -24.31
CA ARG A 196 -10.26 -11.44 -24.09
C ARG A 196 -9.61 -12.38 -23.05
N GLY A 197 -8.30 -12.57 -23.16
CA GLY A 197 -7.52 -13.50 -22.33
C GLY A 197 -7.84 -14.97 -22.60
N ALA A 198 -7.10 -15.86 -21.95
CA ALA A 198 -7.35 -17.30 -21.96
C ALA A 198 -8.64 -17.62 -21.19
N ALA A 199 -9.48 -18.50 -21.74
CA ALA A 199 -10.71 -18.94 -21.08
C ALA A 199 -10.42 -20.07 -20.09
N THR A 200 -10.73 -19.87 -18.82
CA THR A 200 -10.47 -20.88 -17.75
C THR A 200 -11.53 -21.97 -17.71
N GLY A 201 -12.70 -21.72 -18.30
CA GLY A 201 -13.85 -22.61 -18.24
C GLY A 201 -14.74 -22.39 -17.01
N ASP A 202 -14.38 -21.46 -16.13
CA ASP A 202 -15.23 -20.95 -15.05
C ASP A 202 -15.81 -19.59 -15.43
N GLU A 203 -17.13 -19.55 -15.67
CA GLU A 203 -17.80 -18.32 -16.12
C GLU A 203 -17.72 -17.16 -15.12
N LEU A 204 -17.67 -17.44 -13.81
CA LEU A 204 -17.59 -16.39 -12.80
C LEU A 204 -16.19 -15.81 -12.74
N PHE A 205 -15.18 -16.68 -12.82
CA PHE A 205 -13.78 -16.28 -12.89
C PHE A 205 -13.50 -15.47 -14.16
N ASP A 206 -13.90 -15.97 -15.33
CA ASP A 206 -13.65 -15.33 -16.63
C ASP A 206 -14.35 -13.96 -16.78
N ARG A 207 -15.47 -13.73 -16.06
CA ARG A 207 -16.13 -12.41 -15.96
C ARG A 207 -15.36 -11.43 -15.08
N CYS A 208 -14.72 -11.92 -14.02
CA CYS A 208 -14.02 -11.09 -13.05
C CYS A 208 -12.57 -10.79 -13.46
N PHE A 209 -11.93 -11.71 -14.20
CA PHE A 209 -10.51 -11.66 -14.49
C PHE A 209 -10.20 -11.89 -15.97
N CYS A 210 -9.10 -11.31 -16.42
CA CYS A 210 -8.46 -11.58 -17.70
C CYS A 210 -7.15 -12.33 -17.44
N VAL A 211 -6.98 -13.48 -18.10
CA VAL A 211 -5.80 -14.33 -17.97
C VAL A 211 -4.90 -14.17 -19.18
N THR A 212 -3.61 -13.94 -18.95
CA THR A 212 -2.57 -13.81 -19.97
C THR A 212 -1.45 -14.80 -19.66
N ALA A 213 -1.19 -15.73 -20.57
CA ALA A 213 -0.12 -16.70 -20.48
C ALA A 213 0.28 -17.17 -21.88
N GLU A 214 1.57 -17.48 -22.06
CA GLU A 214 2.11 -17.99 -23.32
C GLU A 214 2.95 -19.24 -23.07
N PRO A 215 2.47 -20.44 -23.45
CA PRO A 215 1.16 -20.76 -24.05
C PRO A 215 -0.02 -20.68 -23.07
N GLU A 216 -1.24 -20.48 -23.59
CA GLU A 216 -2.47 -20.39 -22.75
C GLU A 216 -2.73 -21.67 -21.92
N GLN A 217 -2.31 -22.84 -22.42
CA GLN A 217 -2.46 -24.11 -21.71
C GLN A 217 -1.74 -24.13 -20.35
N ASP A 218 -0.66 -23.36 -20.22
CA ASP A 218 0.10 -23.28 -18.97
C ASP A 218 -0.70 -22.60 -17.86
N ALA A 219 -1.55 -21.62 -18.21
CA ALA A 219 -2.48 -21.04 -17.26
C ALA A 219 -3.51 -22.07 -16.77
N LEU A 220 -4.04 -22.92 -17.66
CA LEU A 220 -5.02 -23.93 -17.30
C LEU A 220 -4.47 -25.01 -16.37
N PHE A 221 -3.17 -25.28 -16.44
CA PHE A 221 -2.50 -26.19 -15.51
C PHE A 221 -2.50 -25.66 -14.08
N LEU A 222 -2.34 -24.35 -13.90
CA LEU A 222 -2.29 -23.69 -12.59
C LEU A 222 -3.68 -23.29 -12.07
N LEU A 223 -4.55 -22.81 -12.96
CA LEU A 223 -5.91 -22.34 -12.67
C LEU A 223 -6.89 -23.51 -12.60
N THR A 224 -6.60 -24.44 -11.70
CA THR A 224 -7.51 -25.55 -11.39
C THR A 224 -8.82 -25.02 -10.76
N PRO A 225 -9.95 -25.74 -10.91
CA PRO A 225 -11.21 -25.36 -10.26
C PRO A 225 -11.06 -25.13 -8.75
N GLN A 226 -10.26 -25.97 -8.07
CA GLN A 226 -10.00 -25.83 -6.64
C GLN A 226 -9.26 -24.53 -6.29
N PHE A 227 -8.33 -24.09 -7.16
CA PHE A 227 -7.63 -22.83 -6.97
C PHE A 227 -8.53 -21.62 -7.23
N MET A 228 -9.36 -21.67 -8.27
CA MET A 228 -10.32 -20.59 -8.54
C MET A 228 -11.36 -20.45 -7.41
N GLU A 229 -11.81 -21.57 -6.83
CA GLU A 229 -12.69 -21.57 -5.66
C GLU A 229 -12.01 -20.95 -4.43
N LEU A 230 -10.73 -21.31 -4.18
CA LEU A 230 -9.92 -20.69 -3.12
C LEU A 230 -9.81 -19.17 -3.30
N LEU A 231 -9.51 -18.71 -4.53
CA LEU A 231 -9.42 -17.28 -4.82
C LEU A 231 -10.76 -16.57 -4.62
N ASN A 232 -11.87 -17.23 -4.95
CA ASN A 232 -13.19 -16.69 -4.68
C ASN A 232 -13.48 -16.60 -3.17
N GLU A 233 -13.11 -17.61 -2.38
CA GLU A 233 -13.19 -17.56 -0.91
C GLU A 233 -12.31 -16.43 -0.34
N PHE A 234 -11.08 -16.30 -0.84
CA PHE A 234 -10.15 -15.24 -0.46
C PHE A 234 -10.74 -13.86 -0.70
N ARG A 235 -11.30 -13.61 -1.90
CA ARG A 235 -11.96 -12.34 -2.27
C ARG A 235 -13.15 -12.00 -1.39
N GLN A 236 -13.87 -13.00 -0.87
CA GLN A 236 -15.04 -12.77 -0.03
C GLN A 236 -14.67 -12.49 1.44
N ARG A 237 -13.48 -12.93 1.88
CA ARG A 237 -13.06 -12.84 3.29
C ARG A 237 -12.03 -11.78 3.58
N VAL A 238 -11.16 -11.48 2.62
CA VAL A 238 -10.14 -10.45 2.77
C VAL A 238 -10.77 -9.09 2.50
N GLU A 239 -10.54 -8.14 3.41
CA GLU A 239 -11.00 -6.76 3.25
C GLU A 239 -10.23 -6.07 2.11
N GLY A 240 -10.97 -5.68 1.07
CA GLY A 240 -10.42 -5.03 -0.11
C GLY A 240 -10.84 -5.71 -1.40
N GLN A 241 -10.13 -5.41 -2.49
CA GLN A 241 -10.37 -5.97 -3.80
C GLN A 241 -9.10 -6.60 -4.36
N LEU A 242 -9.15 -7.90 -4.69
CA LEU A 242 -8.10 -8.55 -5.47
C LEU A 242 -8.08 -7.95 -6.88
N LEU A 243 -7.05 -7.18 -7.20
CA LEU A 243 -6.88 -6.56 -8.51
C LEU A 243 -6.15 -7.46 -9.50
N GLY A 244 -5.32 -8.38 -9.01
CA GLY A 244 -4.62 -9.31 -9.88
C GLY A 244 -3.57 -10.11 -9.16
N PHE A 245 -3.02 -11.08 -9.88
CA PHE A 245 -1.89 -11.88 -9.44
C PHE A 245 -1.05 -12.33 -10.63
N ARG A 246 0.20 -12.65 -10.35
CA ARG A 246 1.18 -13.18 -11.29
C ARG A 246 1.83 -14.39 -10.65
N TRP A 247 1.89 -15.47 -11.41
CA TRP A 247 2.63 -16.66 -11.03
C TRP A 247 3.79 -16.85 -11.98
N GLU A 248 5.01 -16.80 -11.43
CA GLU A 248 6.24 -16.92 -12.20
C GLU A 248 7.25 -17.80 -11.47
N GLY A 249 7.70 -18.87 -12.13
CA GLY A 249 8.52 -19.88 -11.49
C GLY A 249 7.83 -20.39 -10.22
N ARG A 250 8.53 -20.32 -9.08
CA ARG A 250 8.01 -20.73 -7.77
C ARG A 250 7.48 -19.58 -6.92
N VAL A 251 7.11 -18.45 -7.53
CA VAL A 251 6.60 -17.30 -6.77
C VAL A 251 5.23 -16.93 -7.28
N PHE A 252 4.27 -16.94 -6.36
CA PHE A 252 2.93 -16.42 -6.55
C PHE A 252 2.84 -15.04 -5.92
N SER A 253 2.58 -14.02 -6.74
CA SER A 253 2.48 -12.62 -6.33
C SER A 253 1.06 -12.11 -6.55
N LEU A 254 0.46 -11.44 -5.59
CA LEU A 254 -0.90 -10.91 -5.69
C LEU A 254 -0.99 -9.46 -5.17
N ALA A 255 -1.89 -8.67 -5.75
CA ALA A 255 -2.21 -7.33 -5.28
C ALA A 255 -3.66 -7.24 -4.79
N VAL A 256 -3.82 -6.80 -3.55
CA VAL A 256 -5.11 -6.46 -2.94
C VAL A 256 -5.17 -4.96 -2.74
N GLU A 257 -6.10 -4.29 -3.39
CA GLU A 257 -6.44 -2.91 -3.09
C GLU A 257 -7.15 -2.86 -1.74
N THR A 258 -6.60 -2.11 -0.79
CA THR A 258 -7.13 -2.06 0.57
C THR A 258 -6.60 -0.83 1.32
N ASP A 259 -7.40 -0.32 2.25
CA ASP A 259 -6.98 0.72 3.19
C ASP A 259 -6.24 0.16 4.41
N TYR A 260 -6.22 -1.16 4.55
CA TYR A 260 -5.41 -1.89 5.51
C TYR A 260 -3.92 -1.60 5.29
N GLY A 261 -3.22 -1.17 6.35
CA GLY A 261 -1.78 -0.98 6.34
C GLY A 261 -1.07 -2.18 6.96
N PHE A 262 -0.29 -2.90 6.16
CA PHE A 262 0.53 -4.01 6.62
C PHE A 262 1.74 -3.54 7.44
N ALA A 263 2.00 -4.25 8.55
CA ALA A 263 3.05 -3.92 9.51
C ALA A 263 3.06 -2.43 9.85
N ALA A 264 1.86 -1.87 10.07
CA ALA A 264 1.65 -0.45 10.22
C ALA A 264 0.71 -0.14 11.39
N VAL A 265 0.86 1.06 11.94
CA VAL A 265 -0.10 1.63 12.89
C VAL A 265 -1.17 2.37 12.09
N ALA A 266 -2.44 2.07 12.34
CA ALA A 266 -3.54 2.68 11.61
C ALA A 266 -3.60 4.20 11.84
N SER A 267 -3.94 4.95 10.80
CA SER A 267 -3.91 6.43 10.80
C SER A 267 -4.92 7.08 11.77
N ASN A 268 -5.95 6.33 12.15
CA ASN A 268 -7.00 6.75 13.10
C ASN A 268 -6.60 6.58 14.57
N VAL A 269 -5.49 5.89 14.86
CA VAL A 269 -5.03 5.63 16.23
C VAL A 269 -4.54 6.92 16.90
N ASP A 270 -4.92 7.09 18.17
CA ASP A 270 -4.34 8.13 19.02
C ASP A 270 -2.96 7.69 19.50
N LEU A 271 -1.92 8.34 18.98
CA LEU A 271 -0.53 7.96 19.24
C LEU A 271 -0.08 8.34 20.66
N ARG A 272 -0.93 9.05 21.42
CA ARG A 272 -0.73 9.27 22.87
C ARG A 272 -1.00 8.02 23.67
N ASP A 273 -1.91 7.17 23.20
CA ASP A 273 -2.19 5.87 23.79
C ASP A 273 -1.18 4.87 23.20
N LEU A 274 -0.07 4.70 23.92
CA LEU A 274 1.01 3.80 23.50
C LEU A 274 0.53 2.35 23.41
N ASP A 275 -0.47 1.97 24.22
CA ASP A 275 -1.04 0.64 24.16
C ASP A 275 -1.96 0.48 22.95
N ALA A 276 -2.72 1.51 22.57
CA ALA A 276 -3.46 1.51 21.30
C ALA A 276 -2.52 1.42 20.10
N LEU A 277 -1.37 2.10 20.14
CA LEU A 277 -0.34 2.00 19.11
C LEU A 277 0.20 0.57 18.99
N ARG A 278 0.61 -0.04 20.11
CA ARG A 278 1.08 -1.44 20.15
C ARG A 278 0.00 -2.40 19.64
N ARG A 279 -1.23 -2.28 20.14
CA ARG A 279 -2.38 -3.09 19.72
C ARG A 279 -2.67 -2.95 18.23
N SER A 280 -2.61 -1.73 17.70
CA SER A 280 -2.84 -1.50 16.27
C SER A 280 -1.78 -2.17 15.41
N TYR A 281 -0.51 -2.13 15.82
CA TYR A 281 0.54 -2.81 15.08
C TYR A 281 0.36 -4.33 15.13
N CYS A 282 0.12 -4.92 16.31
CA CYS A 282 -0.15 -6.35 16.45
C CYS A 282 -1.40 -6.78 15.67
N ALA A 283 -2.46 -5.97 15.67
CA ALA A 283 -3.65 -6.24 14.88
C ALA A 283 -3.35 -6.25 13.38
N SER A 284 -2.41 -5.42 12.91
CA SER A 284 -1.96 -5.51 11.51
C SER A 284 -1.27 -6.83 11.23
N LEU A 285 -0.33 -7.26 12.07
CA LEU A 285 0.33 -8.56 11.87
C LEU A 285 -0.69 -9.71 11.89
N HIS A 286 -1.68 -9.66 12.78
CA HIS A 286 -2.74 -10.67 12.85
C HIS A 286 -3.63 -10.71 11.60
N ALA A 287 -4.01 -9.55 11.04
CA ALA A 287 -4.76 -9.51 9.78
C ALA A 287 -3.95 -10.13 8.62
N MET A 288 -2.62 -9.98 8.62
CA MET A 288 -1.76 -10.68 7.66
C MET A 288 -1.74 -12.19 7.91
N GLU A 289 -1.65 -12.64 9.16
CA GLU A 289 -1.76 -14.07 9.51
C GLU A 289 -3.06 -14.69 8.98
N GLU A 290 -4.20 -13.99 9.14
CA GLU A 290 -5.50 -14.44 8.60
C GLU A 290 -5.51 -14.49 7.07
N THR A 291 -4.91 -13.49 6.41
CA THR A 291 -4.79 -13.43 4.94
C THR A 291 -3.95 -14.60 4.42
N LEU A 292 -2.81 -14.86 5.06
CA LEU A 292 -1.94 -16.00 4.75
C LEU A 292 -2.65 -17.33 5.05
N ASP A 293 -3.35 -17.44 6.18
CA ASP A 293 -4.09 -18.64 6.55
C ASP A 293 -5.13 -19.02 5.49
N LEU A 294 -5.79 -18.05 4.87
CA LEU A 294 -6.70 -18.28 3.75
C LEU A 294 -5.95 -18.73 2.50
N LEU A 295 -4.89 -18.03 2.11
CA LEU A 295 -4.14 -18.34 0.90
C LEU A 295 -3.47 -19.71 0.97
N LEU A 296 -2.87 -20.05 2.11
CA LEU A 296 -2.10 -21.27 2.33
C LEU A 296 -2.97 -22.52 2.58
N LYS A 297 -4.31 -22.40 2.62
CA LYS A 297 -5.21 -23.57 2.67
C LYS A 297 -4.97 -24.55 1.53
N ASN A 298 -4.55 -24.03 0.37
CA ASN A 298 -4.21 -24.87 -0.76
C ASN A 298 -2.79 -25.43 -0.61
N THR A 299 -2.70 -26.51 0.16
CA THR A 299 -1.44 -27.22 0.43
C THR A 299 -0.82 -27.81 -0.83
N ALA A 300 -1.59 -28.05 -1.89
CA ALA A 300 -1.03 -28.50 -3.16
C ALA A 300 -0.10 -27.44 -3.78
N LEU A 301 -0.38 -26.16 -3.52
CA LEU A 301 0.37 -25.04 -4.07
C LEU A 301 1.43 -24.50 -3.11
N PHE A 302 1.12 -24.45 -1.81
CA PHE A 302 1.96 -23.77 -0.82
C PHE A 302 2.49 -24.68 0.30
N ALA A 303 2.48 -26.01 0.17
CA ALA A 303 2.98 -26.87 1.26
C ALA A 303 4.37 -26.45 1.77
N ALA A 304 4.53 -26.50 3.09
CA ALA A 304 5.79 -26.23 3.80
C ALA A 304 6.95 -27.08 3.23
N ARG A 305 8.17 -26.53 3.27
CA ARG A 305 9.37 -27.32 2.95
C ARG A 305 9.55 -28.43 4.01
N ASP A 306 9.77 -29.66 3.54
CA ASP A 306 10.20 -30.80 4.37
C ASP A 306 11.65 -30.61 4.87
#